data_AF-A0A9E6VS32-F1
#
_entry.id   AF-A0A9E6VS32-F1
#
_cell.length_a   1.000
_cell.length_b   1.000
_cell.length_c   1.000
_cell.angle_alpha   90.00
_cell.angle_beta   90.00
_cell.angle_gamma   90.00
#
_symmetry.space_group_name_H-M   'P 1'
#
loop_
_entity.id
_entity.type
_entity.pdbx_description
1 polymer ?
#
loop_
_entity_poly.entity_id
_entity_poly.type
_entity_poly.pdbx_seq_one_letter_code
_entity_poly.pdbx_strand_id
1 'polypeptide(L)'
;MGELYPDRNPYHLQNLAKMHKRCSCCRQTYEPETGFYYGAMYASYALSVAIVMPLMAVLHFVFHLEVIIMFSIIGGLVLVMYPLIFRWSRNLWLNIFVPYDPEKRRAVLSGEMK
;
A
#
# COMPACT_ATOMS: atom_id res chain seq x y z
N MET A 1 10.97 -8.96 5.24
CA MET A 1 11.35 -7.81 4.39
C MET A 1 11.87 -6.72 5.31
N GLY A 2 12.94 -6.01 4.92
CA GLY A 2 13.43 -4.86 5.68
C GLY A 2 12.50 -3.65 5.56
N GLU A 3 12.84 -2.55 6.23
CA GLU A 3 12.04 -1.32 6.25
C GLU A 3 11.98 -0.66 4.87
N LEU A 4 10.79 -0.68 4.26
CA LEU A 4 10.58 -0.10 2.93
C LEU A 4 10.57 1.44 2.95
N TYR A 5 10.09 2.02 4.05
CA TYR A 5 9.88 3.45 4.19
C TYR A 5 10.69 4.02 5.36
N PRO A 6 11.30 5.21 5.23
CA PRO A 6 12.00 5.88 6.32
C PRO A 6 11.05 6.41 7.40
N ASP A 7 9.82 6.75 7.02
CA ASP A 7 8.79 7.21 7.95
C ASP A 7 7.67 6.17 8.05
N ARG A 8 7.40 5.68 9.26
CA ARG A 8 6.37 4.67 9.49
C ARG A 8 4.96 5.26 9.40
N ASN A 9 4.77 6.55 9.66
CA ASN A 9 3.46 7.19 9.67
C ASN A 9 3.02 7.56 8.23
N PRO A 10 1.95 6.95 7.68
CA PRO A 10 1.45 7.30 6.34
C PRO A 10 0.85 8.70 6.25
N TYR A 11 0.43 9.29 7.37
CA TYR A 11 -0.21 10.62 7.39
C TYR A 11 0.78 11.79 7.30
N HIS A 12 2.08 11.53 7.37
CA HIS A 12 3.09 12.53 7.04
C HIS A 12 3.21 12.67 5.51
N LEU A 13 2.34 13.50 4.92
CA LEU A 13 2.16 13.62 3.47
C LEU A 13 3.46 13.93 2.71
N GLN A 14 4.40 14.66 3.32
CA GLN A 14 5.72 14.96 2.72
C GLN A 14 6.60 13.71 2.54
N ASN A 15 6.38 12.67 3.34
CA ASN A 15 7.16 11.42 3.32
C ASN A 15 6.37 10.25 2.73
N LEU A 16 5.14 10.47 2.29
CA LEU A 16 4.23 9.43 1.83
C LEU A 16 4.82 8.57 0.68
N ALA A 17 5.45 9.23 -0.30
CA ALA A 17 6.08 8.58 -1.44
C ALA A 17 7.58 8.29 -1.24
N LYS A 18 8.19 8.75 -0.13
CA LYS A 18 9.61 8.52 0.12
C LYS A 18 9.83 7.08 0.52
N MET A 19 10.71 6.40 -0.20
CA MET A 19 11.07 5.00 0.02
C MET A 19 12.59 4.88 0.08
N HIS A 20 13.08 3.88 0.80
CA HIS A 20 14.50 3.54 0.74
C HIS A 20 14.85 3.09 -0.68
N LYS A 21 16.07 3.37 -1.15
CA LYS A 21 16.54 2.88 -2.46
C LYS A 21 16.81 1.38 -2.44
N ARG A 22 17.36 0.90 -1.33
CA ARG A 22 17.73 -0.51 -1.10
C ARG A 22 17.33 -0.93 0.30
N CYS A 23 17.02 -2.21 0.45
CA CYS A 23 16.79 -2.84 1.74
C CYS A 23 18.06 -2.81 2.59
N SER A 24 17.94 -2.39 3.85
CA SER A 24 19.06 -2.35 4.80
C SER A 24 19.58 -3.72 5.21
N CYS A 25 18.80 -4.80 5.06
CA CYS A 25 19.19 -6.15 5.51
C CYS A 25 19.72 -7.05 4.37
N CYS A 26 19.18 -6.92 3.17
CA CYS A 26 19.52 -7.80 2.03
C CYS A 26 19.98 -7.06 0.78
N ARG A 27 20.09 -5.72 0.84
CA ARG A 27 20.51 -4.83 -0.26
C ARG A 27 19.68 -4.92 -1.54
N GLN A 28 18.55 -5.62 -1.51
CA GLN A 28 17.58 -5.67 -2.60
C GLN A 28 17.08 -4.25 -2.94
N THR A 29 17.10 -3.90 -4.22
CA THR A 29 16.56 -2.62 -4.70
C THR A 29 15.03 -2.64 -4.62
N TYR A 30 14.44 -1.63 -4.00
CA TYR A 30 12.98 -1.51 -3.86
C TYR A 30 12.29 -0.91 -5.09
N GLU A 31 13.07 -0.33 -6.00
CA GLU A 31 12.65 0.09 -7.32
C GLU A 31 13.52 -0.61 -8.37
N PRO A 32 13.15 -1.85 -8.79
CA PRO A 32 13.94 -2.63 -9.74
C PRO A 32 14.11 -1.91 -11.09
N GLU A 33 13.07 -1.19 -11.53
CA GLU A 33 13.00 -0.44 -12.78
C GLU A 33 12.48 0.98 -12.53
N THR A 34 12.99 1.97 -13.28
CA THR A 34 12.49 3.35 -13.20
C THR A 34 11.01 3.40 -13.57
N GLY A 35 10.16 3.87 -12.66
CA GLY A 35 8.71 3.91 -12.90
C GLY A 35 7.98 2.61 -12.58
N PHE A 36 8.62 1.62 -11.95
CA PHE A 36 7.98 0.37 -11.52
C PHE A 36 6.63 0.58 -10.77
N TYR A 37 6.52 1.66 -9.99
CA TYR A 37 5.31 1.98 -9.22
C TYR A 37 4.18 2.63 -10.03
N TYR A 38 4.33 2.86 -11.34
CA TYR A 38 3.19 3.25 -12.18
C TYR A 38 2.09 2.19 -12.15
N GLY A 39 2.48 0.91 -12.15
CA GLY A 39 1.52 -0.19 -12.03
C GLY A 39 0.80 -0.22 -10.67
N ALA A 40 1.44 0.24 -9.60
CA ALA A 40 0.81 0.40 -8.29
C ALA A 40 -0.33 1.44 -8.30
N MET A 41 -0.44 2.30 -9.32
CA MET A 41 -1.63 3.12 -9.48
C MET A 41 -2.87 2.24 -9.74
N TYR A 42 -2.77 1.21 -10.58
CA TYR A 42 -3.88 0.29 -10.85
C TYR A 42 -4.24 -0.56 -9.62
N ALA A 43 -3.24 -0.99 -8.85
CA ALA A 43 -3.50 -1.70 -7.59
C ALA A 43 -4.23 -0.80 -6.57
N SER A 44 -3.97 0.51 -6.56
CA SER A 44 -4.67 1.46 -5.68
C SER A 44 -6.14 1.62 -6.07
N TYR A 45 -6.44 1.60 -7.37
CA TYR A 45 -7.81 1.59 -7.88
C TYR A 45 -8.55 0.31 -7.45
N ALA A 46 -7.95 -0.86 -7.66
CA ALA A 46 -8.54 -2.14 -7.26
C ALA A 46 -8.83 -2.18 -5.74
N LEU A 47 -7.88 -1.73 -4.91
CA LEU A 47 -8.07 -1.62 -3.46
C LEU A 47 -9.19 -0.65 -3.09
N SER A 48 -9.26 0.52 -3.74
CA SER A 48 -10.28 1.52 -3.46
C SER A 48 -11.68 0.98 -3.80
N VAL A 49 -11.84 0.33 -4.95
CA VAL A 49 -13.09 -0.31 -5.36
C VAL A 49 -13.49 -1.41 -4.38
N ALA A 50 -12.53 -2.24 -3.95
CA ALA A 50 -12.77 -3.30 -2.99
C ALA A 50 -13.23 -2.79 -1.61
N ILE A 51 -12.86 -1.56 -1.23
CA ILE A 51 -13.32 -0.93 0.02
C ILE A 51 -14.67 -0.23 -0.17
N VAL A 52 -14.81 0.55 -1.25
CA VAL A 52 -15.97 1.42 -1.48
C VAL A 52 -17.20 0.62 -1.87
N MET A 53 -17.09 -0.40 -2.74
CA MET A 53 -18.25 -1.14 -3.23
C MET A 53 -19.02 -1.88 -2.13
N PRO A 54 -18.36 -2.65 -1.23
CA PRO A 54 -19.07 -3.30 -0.12
C PRO A 54 -19.64 -2.29 0.87
N LEU A 55 -18.90 -1.22 1.16
CA LEU A 55 -19.37 -0.17 2.07
C LEU A 55 -20.64 0.50 1.51
N MET A 56 -20.63 0.87 0.23
CA MET A 56 -21.79 1.45 -0.44
C MET A 56 -22.99 0.50 -0.40
N ALA A 57 -22.78 -0.80 -0.67
CA ALA A 57 -23.83 -1.81 -0.58
C ALA A 57 -24.41 -1.90 0.84
N VAL A 58 -23.57 -1.92 1.88
CA VAL A 58 -24.02 -1.96 3.28
C VAL A 58 -24.81 -0.69 3.65
N LEU A 59 -24.28 0.49 3.32
CA LEU A 59 -24.96 1.76 3.60
C LEU A 59 -26.32 1.87 2.90
N HIS A 60 -26.45 1.33 1.70
CA HIS A 60 -27.68 1.37 0.93
C HIS A 60 -28.69 0.29 1.37
N PHE A 61 -28.27 -0.98 1.43
CA PHE A 61 -29.19 -2.10 1.66
C PHE A 61 -29.50 -2.35 3.13
N VAL A 62 -28.61 -2.00 4.06
CA VAL A 62 -28.80 -2.23 5.50
C VAL A 62 -29.30 -0.98 6.20
N PHE A 63 -28.69 0.18 5.91
CA PHE A 63 -29.00 1.43 6.61
C PHE A 63 -29.98 2.33 5.84
N HIS A 64 -30.33 2.00 4.60
CA HIS A 64 -31.26 2.75 3.75
C HIS A 64 -30.96 4.26 3.70
N LEU A 65 -29.67 4.63 3.73
CA LEU A 65 -29.26 6.02 3.75
C LEU A 65 -29.55 6.69 2.41
N GLU A 66 -29.83 7.99 2.45
CA GLU A 66 -29.90 8.82 1.26
C GLU A 66 -28.55 8.89 0.54
N VAL A 67 -28.63 9.02 -0.78
CA VAL A 67 -27.47 9.04 -1.68
C VAL A 67 -26.45 10.11 -1.29
N ILE A 68 -26.91 11.32 -0.96
CA ILE A 68 -26.03 12.44 -0.58
C ILE A 68 -25.24 12.12 0.70
N ILE A 69 -25.90 11.51 1.70
CA ILE A 69 -25.25 11.14 2.97
C ILE A 69 -24.22 10.05 2.73
N MET A 70 -24.54 9.04 1.91
CA MET A 70 -23.59 7.97 1.56
C MET A 70 -22.35 8.51 0.85
N PHE A 71 -22.51 9.39 -0.14
CA PHE A 71 -21.38 10.02 -0.84
C PHE A 71 -20.51 10.84 0.11
N SER A 72 -21.13 11.54 1.08
CA SER A 72 -20.40 12.32 2.08
C SER A 72 -19.55 11.42 2.99
N ILE A 73 -20.12 10.32 3.47
CA ILE A 73 -19.43 9.34 4.32
C ILE A 73 -18.28 8.67 3.55
N ILE A 74 -18.56 8.17 2.35
CA ILE A 74 -17.57 7.48 1.51
C ILE A 74 -16.46 8.46 1.10
N GLY A 75 -16.82 9.68 0.68
CA GLY A 75 -15.86 10.71 0.31
C GLY A 75 -14.93 11.07 1.47
N GLY A 76 -15.48 11.29 2.67
CA GLY A 76 -14.69 11.53 3.88
C GLY A 76 -13.77 10.35 4.21
N LEU A 77 -14.28 9.12 4.13
CA LEU A 77 -13.49 7.92 4.39
C LEU A 77 -12.33 7.77 3.39
N VAL A 78 -12.57 7.96 2.10
CA VAL A 78 -11.54 7.84 1.06
C VAL A 78 -10.45 8.90 1.24
N LEU A 79 -10.80 10.13 1.61
CA LEU A 79 -9.82 11.18 1.89
C LEU A 79 -8.90 10.81 3.07
N VAL A 80 -9.48 10.27 4.15
CA VAL A 80 -8.71 9.81 5.31
C VAL A 80 -7.86 8.58 4.96
N MET A 81 -8.43 7.63 4.21
CA MET A 81 -7.76 6.39 3.84
C MET A 81 -6.74 6.56 2.71
N TYR A 82 -6.76 7.66 1.96
CA TYR A 82 -5.90 7.91 0.80
C TYR A 82 -4.41 7.62 1.05
N PRO A 83 -3.74 8.20 2.09
CA PRO A 83 -2.34 7.90 2.35
C PRO A 83 -2.09 6.42 2.68
N LEU A 84 -3.07 5.74 3.28
CA LEU A 84 -2.96 4.33 3.60
C LEU A 84 -3.06 3.46 2.34
N ILE A 85 -4.07 3.69 1.50
CA ILE A 85 -4.28 2.99 0.22
C ILE A 85 -3.06 3.19 -0.69
N PHE A 86 -2.49 4.40 -0.73
CA PHE A 86 -1.30 4.68 -1.52
C PHE A 86 -0.10 3.80 -1.13
N ARG A 87 0.19 3.66 0.17
CA ARG A 87 1.31 2.81 0.63
C ARG A 87 1.00 1.33 0.49
N TRP A 88 -0.21 0.91 0.84
CA TRP A 88 -0.63 -0.49 0.69
C TRP A 88 -0.57 -0.96 -0.75
N SER A 89 -0.97 -0.10 -1.69
CA SER A 89 -0.87 -0.41 -3.09
C SER A 89 0.58 -0.68 -3.54
N ARG A 90 1.52 0.18 -3.13
CA ARG A 90 2.95 -0.01 -3.43
C ARG A 90 3.51 -1.27 -2.78
N ASN A 91 3.12 -1.56 -1.53
CA ASN A 91 3.51 -2.78 -0.84
C ASN A 91 2.99 -4.04 -1.56
N LEU A 92 1.71 -4.01 -1.95
CA LEU A 92 1.06 -5.10 -2.67
C LEU A 92 1.74 -5.33 -4.01
N TRP A 93 1.96 -4.26 -4.78
CA TRP A 93 2.63 -4.31 -6.07
C TRP A 93 4.05 -4.91 -5.94
N LEU A 94 4.83 -4.42 -4.97
CA LEU A 94 6.16 -4.98 -4.72
C LEU A 94 6.11 -6.47 -4.36
N ASN A 95 5.15 -6.90 -3.53
CA ASN A 95 4.98 -8.31 -3.16
C ASN A 95 4.57 -9.21 -4.34
N ILE A 96 3.80 -8.68 -5.29
CA ILE A 96 3.38 -9.45 -6.48
C ILE A 96 4.55 -9.70 -7.43
N PHE A 97 5.39 -8.68 -7.64
CA PHE A 97 6.45 -8.73 -8.66
C PHE A 97 7.83 -9.11 -8.10
N VAL A 98 8.07 -8.94 -6.81
CA VAL A 98 9.31 -9.35 -6.14
C VAL A 98 8.97 -10.56 -5.27
N PRO A 99 9.09 -11.79 -5.81
CA PRO A 99 8.74 -12.99 -5.09
C PRO A 99 9.64 -13.16 -3.88
N TYR A 100 9.07 -13.77 -2.85
CA TYR A 100 9.77 -14.06 -1.62
C TYR A 100 10.85 -15.13 -1.84
N ASP A 101 12.10 -14.78 -1.55
CA ASP A 101 13.24 -15.69 -1.60
C ASP A 101 13.55 -16.23 -0.18
N PRO A 102 13.29 -17.52 0.09
CA PRO A 102 13.49 -18.11 1.41
C PRO A 102 14.97 -18.23 1.78
N GLU A 103 15.89 -18.37 0.82
CA GLU A 103 17.32 -18.48 1.10
C GLU A 103 17.88 -17.13 1.54
N LYS A 104 17.56 -16.06 0.82
CA LYS A 104 17.93 -14.70 1.23
C LYS A 104 17.39 -14.36 2.61
N ARG A 105 16.19 -14.81 2.95
CA ARG A 105 15.67 -14.61 4.32
C ARG A 105 16.46 -15.42 5.35
N ARG A 106 16.77 -16.69 5.08
CA ARG A 106 17.57 -17.51 5.99
C ARG A 106 18.93 -16.86 6.24
N ALA A 107 19.61 -16.38 5.19
CA ALA A 107 20.88 -15.67 5.28
C ALA A 107 20.81 -14.36 6.10
N VAL A 108 19.69 -13.62 6.01
CA VAL A 108 19.45 -12.45 6.87
C VAL A 108 19.20 -12.86 8.33
N LEU A 109 18.48 -13.96 8.57
CA LEU A 109 18.17 -14.44 9.91
C LEU A 109 19.36 -15.14 10.60
N SER A 110 20.23 -15.79 9.84
CA SER A 110 21.48 -16.41 10.32
C SER A 110 22.58 -15.38 10.57
N GLY A 111 22.38 -14.11 10.17
CA GLY A 111 23.35 -13.04 10.33
C GLY A 111 24.50 -13.06 9.32
N GLU A 112 24.42 -13.90 8.29
CA GLU A 112 25.43 -14.04 7.22
C GLU A 112 25.37 -12.88 6.22
N MET A 113 24.25 -12.16 6.16
CA MET A 113 24.03 -11.05 5.24
C MET A 113 23.55 -9.80 6.00
N LYS A 114 24.34 -8.72 5.96
CA LYS A 114 24.08 -7.42 6.61
C LYS A 114 24.34 -6.24 5.66
#